data_AF-A0A917G186-F1
#
_entry.id   AF-A0A917G186-F1
#
_cell.length_a   1.000
_cell.length_b   1.000
_cell.length_c   1.000
_cell.angle_alpha   90.00
_cell.angle_beta   90.00
_cell.angle_gamma   90.00
#
_symmetry.space_group_name_H-M   'P 1'
#
loop_
_entity.id
_entity.type
_entity.pdbx_description
1 polymer ?
#
loop_
_entity_poly.entity_id
_entity_poly.type
_entity_poly.pdbx_seq_one_letter_code
_entity_poly.pdbx_strand_id
1 'polypeptide(L)'
;MSDDRETIEKIVAKLDARLGTQTNGLRDEVPPGASAQDDDGERGPLGRDYHLAGKFAQAYAIGEPNLIDRAEFDRLVETYGDE
;
A
#
# COMPACT_ATOMS: atom_id res chain seq x y z
N MET A 1 -1.84 15.68 -15.12
CA MET A 1 -3.01 14.97 -14.55
C MET A 1 -2.80 13.45 -14.48
N SER A 2 -1.92 12.85 -15.30
CA SER A 2 -1.62 11.40 -15.25
C SER A 2 -0.46 11.00 -14.32
N ASP A 3 0.40 11.95 -13.92
CA ASP A 3 1.54 11.67 -13.03
C ASP A 3 1.15 11.09 -11.68
N ASP A 4 0.11 11.61 -11.02
CA ASP A 4 -0.24 11.14 -9.68
C ASP A 4 -0.73 9.68 -9.67
N ARG A 5 -1.47 9.29 -10.72
CA ARG A 5 -1.92 7.91 -10.90
C ARG A 5 -0.72 6.98 -11.15
N GLU A 6 0.18 7.36 -12.05
CA GLU A 6 1.37 6.56 -12.32
C GLU A 6 2.27 6.46 -11.07
N THR A 7 2.41 7.57 -10.34
CA THR A 7 3.19 7.64 -9.09
C THR A 7 2.62 6.69 -8.04
N ILE A 8 1.31 6.68 -7.82
CA ILE A 8 0.73 5.79 -6.81
C ILE A 8 0.80 4.32 -7.22
N GLU A 9 0.63 4.01 -8.51
CA GLU A 9 0.80 2.65 -9.03
C GLU A 9 2.24 2.14 -8.80
N LYS A 10 3.25 3.00 -9.01
CA LYS A 10 4.66 2.70 -8.69
C LYS A 10 4.88 2.50 -7.19
N ILE A 11 4.30 3.33 -6.34
CA ILE A 11 4.39 3.22 -4.87
C ILE A 11 3.79 1.90 -4.39
N VAL A 12 2.62 1.50 -4.90
CA VAL A 12 1.98 0.21 -4.60
C VAL A 12 2.91 -0.95 -4.94
N ALA A 13 3.52 -0.94 -6.14
CA ALA A 13 4.44 -2.00 -6.56
C ALA A 13 5.70 -2.06 -5.67
N LYS A 14 6.25 -0.91 -5.26
CA LYS A 14 7.41 -0.84 -4.35
C LYS A 14 7.08 -1.38 -2.96
N LEU A 15 5.90 -1.07 -2.45
CA LEU A 15 5.40 -1.57 -1.17
C LEU A 15 5.12 -3.08 -1.21
N ASP A 16 4.52 -3.58 -2.29
CA ASP A 16 4.30 -5.02 -2.50
C ASP A 16 5.62 -5.79 -2.52
N ALA A 17 6.63 -5.30 -3.25
CA ALA A 17 7.96 -5.91 -3.30
C ALA A 17 8.65 -5.94 -1.90
N ARG A 18 8.50 -4.86 -1.12
CA ARG A 18 9.03 -4.78 0.25
C ARG A 18 8.31 -5.73 1.20
N LEU A 19 6.97 -5.81 1.12
CA LEU A 19 6.16 -6.76 1.89
C LEU A 19 6.48 -8.20 1.51
N GLY A 20 6.65 -8.49 0.23
CA GLY A 20 7.08 -9.80 -0.28
C GLY A 20 8.44 -10.20 0.28
N THR A 21 9.38 -9.26 0.36
CA THR A 21 10.71 -9.49 0.96
C THR A 21 10.62 -9.76 2.47
N GLN A 22 9.76 -9.03 3.19
CA GLN A 22 9.57 -9.20 4.64
C GLN A 22 8.84 -10.51 4.98
N THR A 23 7.87 -10.92 4.16
CA THR A 23 7.09 -12.15 4.35
C THR A 23 7.82 -13.41 3.89
N ASN A 24 8.78 -13.32 2.95
CA ASN A 24 9.60 -14.48 2.57
C ASN A 24 10.52 -14.96 3.72
N GLY A 25 10.77 -14.13 4.73
CA GLY A 25 11.46 -14.51 5.97
C GLY A 25 10.56 -15.07 7.08
N LEU A 26 9.23 -15.05 6.90
CA LEU A 26 8.21 -15.49 7.87
C LEU A 26 7.44 -16.74 7.39
N ARG A 27 7.97 -17.47 6.41
CA ARG A 27 7.38 -18.71 5.85
C ARG A 27 7.44 -19.92 6.79
N ASP A 28 7.65 -19.72 8.08
CA ASP A 28 7.41 -20.75 9.09
C ASP A 28 6.13 -20.39 9.86
N GLU A 29 5.12 -21.23 9.65
CA GLU A 29 3.88 -21.35 10.44
C GLU A 29 2.86 -20.20 10.38
N VAL A 30 1.94 -20.27 9.40
CA VAL A 30 0.56 -19.81 9.64
C VAL A 30 -0.41 -20.94 9.24
N PRO A 31 -1.14 -21.55 10.20
CA PRO A 31 -2.12 -22.59 9.88
C PRO A 31 -3.35 -22.02 9.16
N PRO A 32 -4.00 -22.81 8.29
CA PRO A 32 -5.16 -22.37 7.52
C PRO A 32 -6.38 -22.29 8.44
N GLY A 33 -6.76 -21.08 8.86
CA GLY A 33 -7.91 -20.87 9.73
C GLY A 33 -7.92 -19.57 10.54
N ALA A 34 -6.86 -18.77 10.51
CA ALA A 34 -6.91 -17.40 11.01
C ALA A 34 -7.61 -16.52 9.96
N SER A 35 -8.92 -16.30 10.14
CA SER A 35 -9.69 -15.29 9.43
C SER A 35 -8.89 -13.98 9.40
N ALA A 36 -8.44 -13.58 8.22
CA ALA A 36 -7.76 -12.30 7.95
C ALA A 36 -8.79 -11.15 7.99
N GLN A 37 -9.43 -10.97 9.14
CA GLN A 37 -10.42 -9.96 9.42
C GLN A 37 -10.12 -9.53 10.86
N ASP A 38 -9.74 -8.26 11.04
CA ASP A 38 -9.08 -7.69 12.23
C ASP A 38 -7.57 -7.96 12.30
N ASP A 39 -6.77 -7.24 11.49
CA ASP A 39 -5.65 -6.46 12.03
C ASP A 39 -5.06 -5.52 10.97
N ASP A 40 -5.53 -4.27 10.93
CA ASP A 40 -4.85 -3.16 10.24
C ASP A 40 -3.46 -2.84 10.88
N GLY A 41 -3.01 -3.60 11.89
CA GLY A 41 -1.76 -3.42 12.64
C GLY A 41 -0.68 -4.49 12.44
N GLU A 42 -1.00 -5.74 12.07
CA GLU A 42 -0.03 -6.85 12.08
C GLU A 42 1.05 -6.83 10.99
N ARG A 43 0.90 -5.98 9.96
CA ARG A 43 1.96 -5.76 8.95
C ARG A 43 2.83 -4.53 9.25
N GLY A 44 2.64 -3.89 10.41
CA GLY A 44 3.36 -2.68 10.81
C GLY A 44 3.11 -1.48 9.87
N PRO A 45 3.90 -0.41 10.00
CA PRO A 45 3.74 0.82 9.22
C PRO A 45 3.71 0.58 7.70
N LEU A 46 4.42 -0.44 7.23
CA LEU A 46 4.58 -0.76 5.81
C LEU A 46 3.32 -1.42 5.22
N GLY A 47 2.63 -2.27 5.98
CA GLY A 47 1.33 -2.83 5.57
C GLY A 47 0.22 -1.79 5.51
N ARG A 48 0.20 -0.86 6.49
CA ARG A 48 -0.72 0.28 6.49
C ARG A 48 -0.53 1.13 5.24
N ASP A 49 0.72 1.51 4.95
CA ASP A 49 1.04 2.33 3.79
C ASP A 49 0.71 1.61 2.46
N TYR A 50 0.90 0.29 2.38
CA TYR A 50 0.50 -0.51 1.21
C TYR A 50 -1.02 -0.48 0.97
N HIS A 51 -1.81 -0.73 2.01
CA HIS A 51 -3.26 -0.73 1.90
C HIS A 51 -3.78 0.66 1.52
N LEU A 52 -3.18 1.71 2.09
CA LEU A 52 -3.49 3.11 1.79
C LEU A 52 -3.16 3.48 0.34
N ALA A 53 -1.97 3.12 -0.14
CA ALA A 53 -1.58 3.34 -1.53
C ALA A 53 -2.52 2.61 -2.51
N GLY A 54 -2.95 1.39 -2.17
CA GLY A 54 -3.94 0.63 -2.94
C GLY A 54 -5.30 1.34 -3.03
N LYS A 55 -5.79 1.93 -1.93
CA LYS A 55 -7.03 2.73 -1.93
C LYS A 55 -6.93 3.94 -2.86
N PHE A 56 -5.81 4.65 -2.84
CA PHE A 56 -5.59 5.81 -3.71
C PHE A 56 -5.48 5.42 -5.19
N ALA A 57 -4.77 4.34 -5.50
CA ALA A 57 -4.72 3.79 -6.85
C ALA A 57 -6.13 3.41 -7.37
N GLN A 58 -6.94 2.78 -6.52
CA GLN A 58 -8.32 2.45 -6.85
C GLN A 58 -9.18 3.71 -7.06
N ALA A 59 -9.04 4.74 -6.22
CA ALA A 59 -9.73 6.01 -6.36
C ALA A 59 -9.44 6.68 -7.71
N TYR A 60 -8.17 6.68 -8.15
CA TYR A 60 -7.82 7.14 -9.50
C TYR A 60 -8.40 6.25 -10.61
N ALA A 61 -8.43 4.93 -10.41
CA ALA A 61 -8.94 3.98 -11.40
C ALA A 61 -10.45 4.12 -11.65
N ILE A 62 -11.22 4.43 -10.61
CA ILE A 62 -12.68 4.67 -10.71
C ILE A 62 -13.03 6.12 -11.05
N GLY A 63 -12.03 7.01 -11.20
CA GLY A 63 -12.24 8.42 -11.53
C GLY A 63 -12.73 9.29 -10.37
N GLU A 64 -12.51 8.86 -9.12
CA GLU A 64 -12.90 9.56 -7.89
C GLU A 64 -11.67 10.05 -7.10
N PRO A 65 -10.80 10.92 -7.68
CA PRO A 65 -9.60 11.40 -7.00
C PRO A 65 -9.91 12.27 -5.78
N ASN A 66 -11.16 12.73 -5.61
CA ASN A 66 -11.59 13.50 -4.44
C ASN A 66 -11.61 12.68 -3.15
N LEU A 67 -11.60 11.35 -3.24
CA LEU A 67 -11.53 10.44 -2.10
C LEU A 67 -10.10 10.28 -1.55
N ILE A 68 -9.11 10.85 -2.24
CA ILE A 68 -7.70 10.75 -1.86
C ILE A 68 -7.41 11.84 -0.85
N ASP A 69 -6.96 11.43 0.33
CA ASP A 69 -6.37 12.37 1.28
C ASP A 69 -5.04 12.86 0.71
N ARG A 70 -4.99 14.15 0.35
CA ARG A 70 -3.82 14.70 -0.31
C ARG A 70 -2.59 14.73 0.60
N ALA A 71 -2.77 14.94 1.91
CA ALA A 71 -1.66 14.95 2.85
C ALA A 71 -1.05 13.55 3.01
N GLU A 72 -1.89 12.53 3.08
CA GLU A 72 -1.39 11.15 3.11
C GLU A 72 -0.81 10.71 1.77
N PHE A 73 -1.35 11.17 0.63
CA PHE A 73 -0.76 10.94 -0.67
C PHE A 73 0.64 11.55 -0.76
N ASP A 74 0.78 12.84 -0.42
CA ASP A 74 2.08 13.53 -0.47
C ASP A 74 3.09 12.88 0.49
N ARG A 75 2.65 12.39 1.67
CA ARG A 75 3.48 11.59 2.58
C ARG A 75 3.99 10.30 1.90
N LEU A 76 3.12 9.57 1.20
CA LEU A 76 3.50 8.35 0.49
C LEU A 76 4.50 8.65 -0.65
N VAL A 77 4.29 9.75 -1.37
CA VAL A 77 5.23 10.20 -2.41
C VAL A 77 6.58 10.58 -1.80
N GLU A 78 6.61 11.33 -0.70
CA GLU A 78 7.86 11.68 -0.02
C GLU A 78 8.60 10.43 0.49
N THR A 79 7.86 9.43 0.99
CA THR A 79 8.46 8.24 1.61
C THR A 79 8.91 7.21 0.57
N TYR A 80 8.17 7.06 -0.54
CA TYR A 80 8.32 5.95 -1.48
C TYR A 80 8.48 6.38 -2.94
N GLY A 81 8.10 7.61 -3.28
CA GLY A 81 8.12 8.17 -4.64
C GLY A 81 9.49 8.59 -5.15
N ASP A 82 10.47 8.79 -4.28
CA ASP A 82 11.88 9.00 -4.67
C ASP A 82 12.51 7.65 -5.06
N GLU A 83 13.14 7.59 -6.25
CA GLU A 83 13.77 6.40 -6.85
C GLU A 83 14.93 5.85 -6.02
#